data_AF-A0A4R5DPR7-F1
#
_entry.id   AF-A0A4R5DPR7-F1
#
_cell.length_a   1.000
_cell.length_b   1.000
_cell.length_c   1.000
_cell.angle_alpha   90.00
_cell.angle_beta   90.00
_cell.angle_gamma   90.00
#
_symmetry.space_group_name_H-M   'P 1'
#
loop_
_entity.id
_entity.type
_entity.pdbx_description
1 polymer ?
#
loop_
_entity_poly.entity_id
_entity_poly.type
_entity_poly.pdbx_seq_one_letter_code
_entity_poly.pdbx_strand_id
1 'polypeptide(L)'
;MDYLDLIEDIGYSCKPDRDEFIKKMGASISKVKDDKNTIIDIRELDRLRVRALTTTSLTIKKLEAIKEIDGDIGYKQSIMDNLRDFESACENEFKLSINIFDQRIPDRFERVRDLVIPKALKIKESTSKANIKKKIFISTYSYQLEQDSVSNH
;
A
#
# COMPACT_ATOMS: atom_id res chain seq x y z
N MET A 1 0.43 -2.88 -24.82
CA MET A 1 0.27 -2.39 -23.44
C MET A 1 1.39 -1.39 -23.25
N ASP A 2 1.04 -0.13 -23.00
CA ASP A 2 2.04 0.92 -22.72
C ASP A 2 2.74 0.59 -21.38
N TYR A 3 3.95 1.12 -21.17
CA TYR A 3 4.70 0.94 -19.93
C TYR A 3 3.89 1.42 -18.73
N LEU A 4 3.21 2.57 -18.87
CA LEU A 4 2.37 3.10 -17.81
C LEU A 4 1.24 2.12 -17.43
N ASP A 5 0.53 1.60 -18.43
CA ASP A 5 -0.54 0.61 -18.23
C ASP A 5 -0.02 -0.64 -17.52
N LEU A 6 1.15 -1.15 -17.95
CA LEU A 6 1.75 -2.34 -17.36
C LEU A 6 2.13 -2.12 -15.89
N ILE A 7 2.72 -0.97 -15.57
CA ILE A 7 3.10 -0.60 -14.20
C ILE A 7 1.85 -0.44 -13.32
N GLU A 8 0.76 0.13 -13.84
CA GLU A 8 -0.48 0.29 -13.09
C GLU A 8 -1.19 -1.04 -12.86
N ASP A 9 -1.36 -1.84 -13.92
CA ASP A 9 -2.01 -3.16 -13.84
C ASP A 9 -1.31 -4.04 -12.81
N ILE A 10 0.03 -4.07 -12.83
CA ILE A 10 0.80 -4.84 -11.87
C ILE A 10 0.78 -4.15 -10.50
N GLY A 11 1.14 -2.87 -10.42
CA GLY A 11 1.32 -2.13 -9.17
C GLY A 11 0.07 -2.02 -8.30
N TYR A 12 -1.11 -2.04 -8.92
CA TYR A 12 -2.40 -2.01 -8.21
C TYR A 12 -3.08 -3.38 -8.10
N SER A 13 -2.50 -4.45 -8.63
CA SER A 13 -3.09 -5.81 -8.55
C SER A 13 -3.32 -6.31 -7.12
N CYS A 14 -2.49 -5.89 -6.15
CA CYS A 14 -2.66 -6.23 -4.74
C CYS A 14 -3.66 -5.34 -3.98
N LYS A 15 -4.16 -4.26 -4.60
CA LYS A 15 -5.01 -3.26 -3.95
C LYS A 15 -6.26 -3.84 -3.29
N PRO A 16 -7.01 -4.78 -3.90
CA PRO A 16 -8.20 -5.35 -3.26
C PRO A 16 -7.90 -5.99 -1.91
N ASP A 17 -6.83 -6.79 -1.82
CA ASP A 17 -6.45 -7.47 -0.57
C ASP A 17 -5.96 -6.47 0.49
N ARG A 18 -5.19 -5.45 0.07
CA ARG A 18 -4.74 -4.37 0.96
C ARG A 18 -5.92 -3.59 1.54
N ASP A 19 -6.87 -3.19 0.69
CA ASP A 19 -8.04 -2.41 1.10
C ASP A 19 -8.96 -3.23 2.02
N GLU A 20 -9.16 -4.52 1.72
CA GLU A 20 -9.93 -5.44 2.57
C GLU A 20 -9.31 -5.54 3.98
N PHE A 21 -8.00 -5.78 4.04
CA PHE A 21 -7.27 -5.86 5.30
C PHE A 21 -7.33 -4.54 6.09
N ILE A 22 -7.04 -3.40 5.46
CA ILE A 22 -7.06 -2.08 6.10
C ILE A 22 -8.47 -1.75 6.62
N LYS A 23 -9.51 -2.06 5.85
CA LYS A 23 -10.90 -1.88 6.28
C LYS A 23 -11.21 -2.71 7.53
N LYS A 24 -10.81 -3.98 7.56
CA LYS A 24 -11.03 -4.85 8.73
C LYS A 24 -10.22 -4.40 9.95
N MET A 25 -8.97 -4.00 9.76
CA MET A 25 -8.12 -3.45 10.81
C MET A 25 -8.74 -2.18 11.39
N GLY A 26 -9.13 -1.22 10.54
CA GLY A 26 -9.79 0.02 10.97
C GLY A 26 -11.10 -0.24 11.73
N ALA A 27 -11.94 -1.16 11.24
CA ALA A 27 -13.15 -1.56 11.95
C ALA A 27 -12.86 -2.19 13.31
N SER A 28 -11.80 -2.99 13.43
CA SER A 28 -11.38 -3.61 14.69
C SER A 28 -10.90 -2.56 15.70
N ILE A 29 -10.12 -1.58 15.25
CA ILE A 29 -9.70 -0.43 16.07
C ILE A 29 -10.91 0.35 16.59
N SER A 30 -11.87 0.67 15.71
CA SER A 30 -13.09 1.40 16.11
C SER A 30 -13.92 0.61 17.12
N LYS A 31 -14.13 -0.70 16.89
CA LYS A 31 -14.85 -1.54 17.85
C LYS A 31 -14.18 -1.55 19.23
N VAL A 32 -12.85 -1.59 19.27
CA VAL A 32 -12.09 -1.60 20.53
C VAL A 32 -12.10 -0.24 21.23
N LYS A 33 -12.15 0.85 20.45
CA LYS A 33 -12.32 2.21 20.97
C LYS A 33 -13.65 2.38 21.71
N ASP A 34 -14.73 1.87 21.11
CA ASP A 34 -16.09 1.99 21.66
C ASP A 34 -16.33 0.93 22.77
N ASP A 35 -15.92 -0.30 22.46
CA ASP A 35 -15.94 -1.57 23.18
C ASP A 35 -14.63 -2.05 23.83
N LYS A 36 -14.24 -1.63 25.05
CA LYS A 36 -12.98 -2.14 25.67
C LYS A 36 -12.96 -3.65 25.95
N ASN A 37 -14.12 -4.33 25.95
CA ASN A 37 -14.26 -5.78 26.11
C ASN A 37 -14.65 -6.50 24.83
N THR A 38 -14.84 -5.77 23.71
CA THR A 38 -15.18 -6.37 22.42
C THR A 38 -14.21 -7.48 22.01
N ILE A 39 -14.74 -8.54 21.41
CA ILE A 39 -13.96 -9.66 20.89
C ILE A 39 -13.68 -9.40 19.41
N ILE A 40 -12.40 -9.40 19.05
CA ILE A 40 -11.95 -9.29 17.66
C ILE A 40 -11.65 -10.69 17.12
N ASP A 41 -12.08 -10.98 15.90
CA ASP A 41 -11.69 -12.21 15.20
C ASP A 41 -10.22 -12.09 14.73
N ILE A 42 -9.31 -12.49 15.61
CA ILE A 42 -7.86 -12.45 15.39
C ILE A 42 -7.45 -13.34 14.23
N ARG A 43 -8.10 -14.50 14.05
CA ARG A 43 -7.77 -15.46 12.98
C ARG A 43 -8.13 -14.91 11.61
N GLU A 44 -9.32 -14.33 11.49
CA GLU A 44 -9.74 -13.66 10.25
C GLU A 44 -8.82 -12.48 9.94
N LEU A 45 -8.51 -11.65 10.94
CA LEU A 45 -7.67 -10.47 10.77
C LEU A 45 -6.24 -10.84 10.36
N ASP A 46 -5.64 -11.87 10.95
CA ASP A 46 -4.31 -12.35 10.56
C ASP A 46 -4.33 -13.02 9.18
N ARG A 47 -5.37 -13.78 8.84
CA ARG A 47 -5.53 -14.35 7.49
C ARG A 47 -5.55 -13.26 6.43
N LEU A 48 -6.29 -12.18 6.66
CA LEU A 48 -6.32 -11.03 5.76
C LEU A 48 -4.96 -10.33 5.67
N ARG A 49 -4.26 -10.17 6.81
CA ARG A 49 -2.90 -9.62 6.84
C ARG A 49 -1.93 -10.45 6.00
N VAL A 50 -1.90 -11.76 6.20
CA VAL A 50 -1.03 -12.69 5.45
C VAL A 50 -1.33 -12.65 3.96
N ARG A 51 -2.61 -12.61 3.58
CA ARG A 51 -3.02 -12.49 2.18
C ARG A 51 -2.53 -11.19 1.56
N ALA A 52 -2.80 -10.04 2.20
CA ALA A 52 -2.38 -8.73 1.74
C ALA A 52 -0.85 -8.61 1.64
N LEU A 53 -0.12 -9.17 2.61
CA LEU A 53 1.34 -9.27 2.57
C LEU A 53 1.79 -10.08 1.35
N THR A 54 1.27 -11.30 1.20
CA THR A 54 1.66 -12.22 0.11
C THR A 54 1.45 -11.60 -1.26
N THR A 55 0.28 -10.99 -1.52
CA THR A 55 0.02 -10.37 -2.82
C THR A 55 0.84 -9.12 -3.03
N THR A 56 1.10 -8.32 -1.99
CA THR A 56 2.02 -7.18 -2.06
C THR A 56 3.45 -7.62 -2.43
N SER A 57 4.00 -8.63 -1.75
CA SER A 57 5.34 -9.17 -2.05
C SER A 57 5.44 -9.73 -3.47
N LEU A 58 4.40 -10.40 -3.96
CA LEU A 58 4.34 -10.88 -5.34
C LEU A 58 4.28 -9.72 -6.35
N THR A 59 3.53 -8.67 -6.05
CA THR A 59 3.49 -7.47 -6.89
C THR A 59 4.84 -6.78 -6.96
N ILE A 60 5.56 -6.64 -5.83
CA ILE A 60 6.92 -6.09 -5.81
C ILE A 60 7.84 -6.87 -6.74
N LYS A 61 7.87 -8.20 -6.62
CA LYS A 61 8.70 -9.07 -7.48
C LYS A 61 8.37 -8.92 -8.97
N LYS A 62 7.08 -8.77 -9.31
CA LYS A 62 6.65 -8.53 -10.69
C LYS A 62 7.12 -7.18 -11.21
N LEU A 63 7.03 -6.12 -10.41
CA LEU A 63 7.52 -4.78 -10.78
C LEU A 63 9.05 -4.77 -10.93
N GLU A 64 9.78 -5.48 -10.08
CA GLU A 64 11.24 -5.61 -10.17
C GLU A 64 11.69 -6.26 -11.49
N ALA A 65 10.89 -7.17 -12.05
CA ALA A 65 11.16 -7.81 -13.33
C ALA A 65 10.92 -6.88 -14.54
N ILE A 66 10.25 -5.74 -14.35
CA ILE A 66 9.99 -4.78 -15.42
C ILE A 66 11.20 -3.85 -15.56
N LYS A 67 11.75 -3.81 -16.77
CA LYS A 67 12.81 -2.88 -17.13
C LYS A 67 12.33 -1.44 -16.92
N GLU A 68 13.12 -0.66 -16.18
CA GLU A 68 12.83 0.74 -15.92
C GLU A 68 13.02 1.58 -17.18
N ILE A 69 12.01 2.36 -17.56
CA ILE A 69 12.08 3.30 -18.68
C ILE A 69 11.61 4.72 -18.32
N ASP A 70 11.13 4.93 -17.10
CA ASP A 70 10.70 6.22 -16.56
C ASP A 70 11.84 7.11 -16.04
N GLY A 71 13.10 6.65 -16.16
CA GLY A 71 14.30 7.44 -15.90
C GLY A 71 14.22 8.22 -14.58
N ASP A 72 14.53 9.52 -14.64
CA ASP A 72 14.53 10.42 -13.47
C ASP A 72 13.12 10.70 -12.89
N ILE A 73 12.05 10.33 -13.59
CA ILE A 73 10.68 10.48 -13.08
C ILE A 73 10.47 9.49 -11.92
N GLY A 74 10.98 8.26 -12.02
CA GLY A 74 10.97 7.28 -10.93
C GLY A 74 9.56 6.94 -10.42
N TYR A 75 8.59 6.85 -11.33
CA TYR A 75 7.22 6.43 -11.03
C TYR A 75 7.15 4.97 -10.57
N LYS A 76 7.78 4.02 -11.29
CA LYS A 76 7.86 2.61 -10.88
C LYS A 76 8.45 2.50 -9.48
N GLN A 77 9.57 3.17 -9.25
CA GLN A 77 10.24 3.16 -7.94
C GLN A 77 9.33 3.70 -6.83
N SER A 78 8.56 4.76 -7.10
CA SER A 78 7.61 5.31 -6.13
C SER A 78 6.45 4.36 -5.80
N ILE A 79 5.98 3.56 -6.76
CA ILE A 79 5.02 2.48 -6.48
C ILE A 79 5.68 1.39 -5.62
N MET A 80 6.89 0.96 -5.99
CA MET A 80 7.62 -0.06 -5.22
C MET A 80 7.85 0.38 -3.77
N ASP A 81 8.20 1.64 -3.53
CA ASP A 81 8.38 2.19 -2.19
C ASP A 81 7.07 2.18 -1.40
N ASN A 82 5.94 2.52 -2.03
CA ASN A 82 4.62 2.40 -1.38
C ASN A 82 4.29 0.97 -0.98
N LEU A 83 4.59 0.01 -1.85
CA LEU A 83 4.34 -1.41 -1.60
C LEU A 83 5.24 -1.93 -0.47
N ARG A 84 6.52 -1.57 -0.46
CA ARG A 84 7.49 -1.93 0.59
C ARG A 84 7.13 -1.32 1.95
N ASP A 85 6.65 -0.07 1.97
CA ASP A 85 6.14 0.54 3.19
C ASP A 85 4.96 -0.24 3.78
N PHE A 86 4.06 -0.73 2.92
CA PHE A 86 2.93 -1.56 3.34
C PHE A 86 3.37 -2.96 3.80
N GLU A 87 4.26 -3.61 3.04
CA GLU A 87 4.85 -4.91 3.39
C GLU A 87 5.51 -4.85 4.78
N SER A 88 6.36 -3.84 5.01
CA SER A 88 7.02 -3.62 6.29
C SER A 88 6.01 -3.41 7.44
N ALA A 89 4.93 -2.66 7.20
CA ALA A 89 3.87 -2.48 8.20
C ALA A 89 3.13 -3.79 8.49
N CYS A 90 2.90 -4.64 7.49
CA CYS A 90 2.30 -5.96 7.63
C CYS A 90 3.16 -6.93 8.44
N GLU A 91 4.47 -6.88 8.29
CA GLU A 91 5.40 -7.76 9.02
C GLU A 91 5.59 -7.33 10.48
N ASN A 92 5.49 -6.03 10.74
CA ASN A 92 5.80 -5.43 12.03
C ASN A 92 4.55 -4.92 12.75
N GLU A 93 4.17 -3.65 12.54
CA GLU A 93 3.19 -2.95 13.37
C GLU A 93 1.80 -3.58 13.31
N PHE A 94 1.36 -4.03 12.13
CA PHE A 94 0.06 -4.67 11.99
C PHE A 94 0.02 -6.04 12.65
N LYS A 95 1.09 -6.84 12.51
CA LYS A 95 1.20 -8.13 13.21
C LYS A 95 1.16 -7.94 14.72
N LEU A 96 1.92 -6.97 15.24
CA LEU A 96 1.92 -6.65 16.67
C LEU A 96 0.55 -6.15 17.15
N SER A 97 -0.14 -5.35 16.34
CA SER A 97 -1.48 -4.84 16.65
C SER A 97 -2.50 -5.96 16.78
N ILE A 98 -2.44 -6.96 15.91
CA ILE A 98 -3.27 -8.17 15.99
C ILE A 98 -3.03 -8.91 17.31
N ASN A 99 -1.76 -9.07 17.70
CA ASN A 99 -1.41 -9.70 18.99
C ASN A 99 -1.94 -8.92 20.19
N ILE A 100 -1.93 -7.58 20.13
CA ILE A 100 -2.48 -6.73 21.21
C ILE A 100 -4.00 -6.90 21.33
N PHE A 101 -4.72 -7.04 20.21
CA PHE A 101 -6.16 -7.30 20.27
C PHE A 101 -6.50 -8.60 21.01
N ASP A 102 -5.62 -9.60 20.94
CA ASP A 102 -5.81 -10.90 21.62
C ASP A 102 -5.58 -10.82 23.15
N GLN A 103 -4.78 -9.85 23.62
CA GLN A 103 -4.35 -9.77 25.02
C GLN A 103 -5.43 -9.31 26.03
N ARG A 104 -6.59 -8.83 25.56
CA ARG A 104 -7.72 -8.35 26.42
C ARG A 104 -7.32 -7.38 27.55
N ILE A 105 -6.34 -6.52 27.28
CA ILE A 105 -5.85 -5.50 28.23
C ILE A 105 -6.63 -4.17 28.11
N PRO A 106 -6.72 -3.35 29.18
CA PRO A 106 -7.56 -2.13 29.19
C PRO A 106 -7.14 -0.99 28.25
N ASP A 107 -5.88 -0.97 27.81
CA ASP A 107 -5.23 0.07 27.00
C ASP A 107 -4.95 -0.39 25.55
N ARG A 108 -5.56 -1.51 25.14
CA ARG A 108 -5.36 -2.09 23.80
C ARG A 108 -5.69 -1.11 22.66
N PHE A 109 -6.65 -0.20 22.84
CA PHE A 109 -6.97 0.81 21.84
C PHE A 109 -5.78 1.73 21.60
N GLU A 110 -5.27 2.34 22.68
CA GLU A 110 -4.16 3.28 22.65
C GLU A 110 -2.91 2.62 22.07
N ARG A 111 -2.58 1.40 22.53
CA ARG A 111 -1.43 0.65 22.04
C ARG A 111 -1.51 0.32 20.54
N VAL A 112 -2.66 -0.11 20.05
CA VAL A 112 -2.84 -0.37 18.61
C VAL A 112 -2.83 0.92 17.81
N ARG A 113 -3.50 1.96 18.28
CA ARG A 113 -3.54 3.27 17.63
C ARG A 113 -2.14 3.82 17.41
N ASP A 114 -1.30 3.76 18.44
CA ASP A 114 0.04 4.33 18.42
C ASP A 114 1.00 3.55 17.49
N LEU A 115 0.70 2.27 17.21
CA LEU A 115 1.40 1.47 16.20
C LEU A 115 0.88 1.73 14.78
N VAL A 116 -0.44 1.76 14.61
CA VAL A 116 -1.09 1.75 13.29
C VAL A 116 -1.10 3.13 12.64
N ILE A 117 -1.43 4.19 13.40
CA ILE A 117 -1.62 5.53 12.81
C ILE A 117 -0.35 6.05 12.12
N PRO A 118 0.85 6.02 12.75
CA PRO A 118 2.06 6.51 12.10
C PRO A 118 2.37 5.79 10.78
N LYS A 119 2.13 4.47 10.73
CA LYS A 119 2.35 3.66 9.52
C LYS A 119 1.32 3.94 8.44
N ALA A 120 0.05 4.08 8.82
CA ALA A 120 -1.01 4.48 7.89
C ALA A 120 -0.72 5.86 7.26
N LEU A 121 -0.22 6.82 8.05
CA LEU A 121 0.21 8.13 7.54
C LEU A 121 1.37 8.00 6.56
N LYS A 122 2.42 7.24 6.90
CA LYS A 122 3.55 6.98 5.99
C LYS A 122 3.09 6.36 4.67
N ILE A 123 2.25 5.33 4.71
CA ILE A 123 1.70 4.67 3.52
C ILE A 123 0.87 5.65 2.66
N LYS A 124 0.09 6.53 3.30
CA LYS A 124 -0.68 7.57 2.62
C LYS A 124 0.23 8.59 1.94
N GLU A 125 1.31 9.02 2.59
CA GLU A 125 2.30 9.92 2.01
C GLU A 125 2.98 9.28 0.80
N SER A 126 3.44 8.03 0.90
CA SER A 126 4.05 7.30 -0.22
C SER A 126 3.07 7.09 -1.38
N THR A 127 1.78 6.83 -1.09
CA THR A 127 0.73 6.80 -2.13
C THR A 127 0.60 8.14 -2.84
N SER A 128 0.65 9.23 -2.08
CA SER A 128 0.52 10.58 -2.64
C SER A 128 1.71 10.94 -3.52
N LYS A 129 2.93 10.56 -3.11
CA LYS A 129 4.16 10.69 -3.92
C LYS A 129 4.06 9.90 -5.22
N ALA A 130 3.63 8.64 -5.18
CA ALA A 130 3.44 7.83 -6.38
C ALA A 130 2.43 8.47 -7.35
N ASN A 131 1.32 9.01 -6.84
CA ASN A 131 0.32 9.72 -7.66
C ASN A 131 0.88 11.02 -8.28
N ILE A 132 1.76 11.74 -7.59
CA ILE A 132 2.44 12.92 -8.14
C ILE A 132 3.38 12.49 -9.28
N LYS A 133 4.20 11.45 -9.05
CA LYS A 133 5.10 10.93 -10.09
C LYS A 133 4.36 10.38 -11.30
N LYS A 134 3.20 9.74 -11.12
CA LYS A 134 2.28 9.36 -12.22
C LYS A 134 1.90 10.57 -13.08
N LYS A 135 1.45 11.65 -12.44
CA LYS A 135 1.04 12.86 -13.16
C LYS A 135 2.19 13.48 -13.95
N ILE A 136 3.38 13.52 -13.36
CA ILE A 136 4.60 14.00 -14.03
C ILE A 136 4.90 13.10 -15.23
N PHE A 137 4.91 11.77 -15.05
CA PHE A 137 5.14 10.81 -16.12
C PHE A 137 4.22 11.04 -17.30
N ILE A 138 2.90 11.08 -17.06
CA ILE A 138 1.90 11.34 -18.10
C ILE A 138 2.18 12.66 -18.82
N SER A 139 2.41 13.75 -18.08
CA SER A 139 2.64 15.06 -18.69
C SER A 139 3.91 15.10 -19.56
N THR A 140 5.00 14.46 -19.13
CA THR A 140 6.26 14.44 -19.88
C THR A 140 6.16 13.56 -21.12
N TYR A 141 5.55 12.37 -20.99
CA TYR A 141 5.41 11.43 -22.09
C TYR A 141 4.42 11.93 -23.15
N SER A 142 3.30 12.54 -22.75
CA SER A 142 2.35 13.17 -23.70
C SER A 142 3.01 14.33 -24.47
N TYR A 143 3.81 15.15 -23.80
CA TYR A 143 4.52 16.26 -24.44
C TYR A 143 5.57 15.78 -25.46
N GLN A 144 6.30 14.70 -25.16
CA GLN A 144 7.28 14.12 -26.09
C GLN A 144 6.61 13.55 -27.35
N LEU A 145 5.49 12.84 -27.22
CA LEU A 145 4.73 12.33 -28.36
C LEU A 145 4.20 13.44 -29.28
N GLU A 146 3.78 14.57 -28.69
CA GLU A 146 3.38 15.75 -29.47
C GLU A 146 4.57 16.35 -30.24
N GLN A 147 5.74 16.52 -29.62
CA GLN A 147 6.92 17.05 -30.30
C GLN A 147 7.44 16.15 -31.43
N ASP A 148 7.40 14.83 -31.24
CA ASP A 148 7.81 13.86 -32.26
C ASP A 148 6.85 13.83 -33.46
N SER A 149 5.57 14.14 -33.25
CA SER A 149 4.58 14.25 -34.32
C SER A 149 4.75 15.51 -35.18
N VAL A 150 5.22 16.62 -34.58
CA VAL A 150 5.48 17.89 -35.28
C VAL A 150 6.81 17.86 -36.03
N SER A 151 7.80 17.09 -35.55
CA SER A 151 9.14 17.01 -36.15
C SER A 151 9.23 16.04 -37.34
N ASN A 152 8.18 15.25 -37.60
CA ASN A 152 8.09 14.30 -38.71
C ASN A 152 7.19 14.81 -39.87
N HIS A 153 6.93 16.12 -39.93
CA HIS A 153 6.25 16.83 -41.03
C HIS A 153 7.11 17.98 -41.54
#